data_AF-A0A151IU36-F1
#
_entry.id   AF-A0A151IU36-F1
#
_cell.length_a   1.000
_cell.length_b   1.000
_cell.length_c   1.000
_cell.angle_alpha   90.00
_cell.angle_beta   90.00
_cell.angle_gamma   90.00
#
_symmetry.space_group_name_H-M   'P 1'
#
loop_
_entity.id
_entity.type
_entity.pdbx_description
1 polymer ?
#
loop_
_entity_poly.entity_id
_entity_poly.type
_entity_poly.pdbx_seq_one_letter_code
_entity_poly.pdbx_strand_id
1 'polypeptide(L)'
;MTYTINKGKRILQIIQALRGTWWGAHPHMLLTIYRAMLRASIEYSAHIFGLKHSSLSRSLQVVQNQALRLCYGYHISTPLNIIYAEIELTLSHRIRLLTSRYFLKISSVNGHIVINKLFLFCDTVIGSHKTRAGIIYATLTMDEMAIRQQIQWSYVEKRFVGYVDHGLVISDPKDLPLAKEASVFLITSNKLNNKHLQWRKNKMNVKLAAQTLSESCAVALEQLQDDKHPDFLNCAATIKFCKMCNNVFNCLNTRSTFANHFKKPLNKSTAANIFEFFTEAIHYFSNIKLTKHGPLITISKAKTGFLGFILNMINLKNMFYEYVETNYLQYILSYKLSQDHLEIFFSCIRSIGGYNNNPTYVQFSSAYKRLLHHNEVKSSAQANCIAISNISILMMSSSSKKLCMT
;
A
#
# COMPACT_ATOMS: atom_id res chain seq x y z
N MET A 1 1.20 -3.51 -13.35
CA MET A 1 1.19 -2.67 -14.58
C MET A 1 0.02 -1.70 -14.67
N THR A 2 -1.19 -2.05 -14.18
CA THR A 2 -2.41 -1.23 -14.31
C THR A 2 -2.27 0.19 -13.74
N TYR A 3 -1.59 0.34 -12.60
CA TYR A 3 -1.25 1.65 -12.04
C TYR A 3 -0.39 2.49 -13.00
N THR A 4 0.68 1.91 -13.55
CA THR A 4 1.58 2.57 -14.50
C THR A 4 0.86 2.95 -15.79
N ILE A 5 -0.06 2.11 -16.27
CA ILE A 5 -0.92 2.41 -17.43
C ILE A 5 -1.83 3.61 -17.12
N ASN A 6 -2.50 3.63 -15.97
CA ASN A 6 -3.37 4.74 -15.57
C ASN A 6 -2.58 6.05 -15.36
N LYS A 7 -1.38 5.96 -14.79
CA LYS A 7 -0.43 7.08 -14.70
C LYS A 7 -0.05 7.57 -16.10
N GLY A 8 0.27 6.66 -17.01
CA GLY A 8 0.59 6.97 -18.40
C GLY A 8 -0.55 7.69 -19.12
N LYS A 9 -1.79 7.24 -18.97
CA LYS A 9 -2.97 7.93 -19.53
C LYS A 9 -3.10 9.37 -19.03
N ARG A 10 -2.85 9.63 -17.75
CA ARG A 10 -2.85 11.01 -17.20
C ARG A 10 -1.71 11.85 -17.78
N ILE A 11 -0.53 11.28 -17.96
CA ILE A 11 0.61 11.97 -18.58
C ILE A 11 0.33 12.30 -20.05
N LEU A 12 -0.35 11.40 -20.78
CA LEU A 12 -0.79 11.68 -22.16
C LEU A 12 -1.70 12.91 -22.22
N GLN A 13 -2.62 13.08 -21.28
CA GLN A 13 -3.49 14.27 -21.19
C GLN A 13 -2.67 15.55 -20.97
N ILE A 14 -1.62 15.49 -20.14
CA ILE A 14 -0.71 16.62 -19.92
C ILE A 14 0.05 16.97 -21.21
N ILE A 15 0.64 15.98 -21.89
CA ILE A 15 1.35 16.18 -23.15
C ILE A 15 0.40 16.77 -24.21
N GLN A 16 -0.84 16.29 -24.26
CA GLN A 16 -1.86 16.78 -25.19
C GLN A 16 -2.24 18.24 -24.90
N ALA A 17 -2.39 18.62 -23.63
CA ALA A 17 -2.66 19.99 -23.23
C ALA A 17 -1.51 20.95 -23.58
N LEU A 18 -0.26 20.54 -23.31
CA LEU A 18 0.92 21.34 -23.63
C LEU A 18 1.11 21.52 -25.15
N ARG A 19 0.85 20.47 -25.93
CA ARG A 19 0.87 20.52 -27.40
C ARG A 19 -0.18 21.45 -27.97
N GLY A 20 -1.39 21.47 -27.40
CA GLY A 20 -2.56 22.19 -27.93
C GLY A 20 -2.57 23.70 -27.72
N THR A 21 -1.48 24.30 -27.23
CA THR A 21 -1.36 25.75 -27.04
C THR A 21 -0.96 26.45 -28.35
N TRP A 22 -1.35 27.71 -28.54
CA TRP A 22 -1.17 28.46 -29.80
C TRP A 22 0.29 28.58 -30.26
N TRP A 23 1.25 28.61 -29.34
CA TRP A 23 2.69 28.60 -29.64
C TRP A 23 3.30 27.19 -29.77
N GLY A 24 2.58 26.13 -29.37
CA GLY A 24 3.05 24.75 -29.35
C GLY A 24 4.24 24.50 -28.40
N ALA A 25 4.38 23.27 -27.92
CA ALA A 25 5.58 22.85 -27.19
C ALA A 25 6.56 22.15 -28.15
N HIS A 26 7.84 22.49 -28.08
CA HIS A 26 8.87 21.88 -28.93
C HIS A 26 8.89 20.35 -28.73
N PRO A 27 8.97 19.51 -29.79
CA PRO A 27 8.89 18.05 -29.68
C PRO A 27 9.88 17.44 -28.68
N HIS A 28 11.10 17.98 -28.64
CA HIS A 28 12.14 17.52 -27.72
C HIS A 28 11.82 17.80 -26.24
N MET A 29 11.07 18.88 -25.95
CA MET A 29 10.61 19.21 -24.61
C MET A 29 9.51 18.24 -24.17
N LEU A 30 8.53 17.97 -25.04
CA LEU A 30 7.48 16.98 -24.80
C LEU A 30 8.06 15.58 -24.61
N LEU A 31 9.06 15.21 -25.41
CA LEU A 31 9.79 13.96 -25.28
C LEU A 31 10.53 13.88 -23.94
N THR A 32 11.13 14.98 -23.47
CA THR A 32 11.77 15.05 -22.14
C THR A 32 10.74 14.81 -21.03
N ILE A 33 9.55 15.42 -21.11
CA ILE A 33 8.46 15.20 -20.15
C ILE A 33 8.01 13.73 -20.14
N TYR A 34 7.81 13.15 -21.33
CA TYR A 34 7.49 11.73 -21.47
C TYR A 34 8.57 10.85 -20.82
N ARG A 35 9.85 11.11 -21.11
CA ARG A 35 10.98 10.33 -20.59
C ARG A 35 11.07 10.42 -19.07
N ALA A 36 10.96 11.62 -18.51
CA ALA A 36 11.05 11.86 -17.07
C ALA A 36 9.87 11.30 -16.28
N MET A 37 8.63 11.45 -16.78
CA MET A 37 7.44 11.12 -15.99
C MET A 37 6.91 9.70 -16.24
N LEU A 38 6.94 9.25 -17.50
CA LEU A 38 6.35 7.99 -17.93
C LEU A 38 7.43 6.93 -18.17
N ARG A 39 8.40 7.18 -19.04
CA ARG A 39 9.45 6.20 -19.36
C ARG A 39 10.24 5.79 -18.12
N ALA A 40 10.66 6.74 -17.27
CA ALA A 40 11.34 6.44 -16.01
C ALA A 40 10.51 5.51 -15.11
N SER A 41 9.20 5.72 -15.03
CA SER A 41 8.32 4.84 -14.24
C SER A 41 8.12 3.45 -14.83
N ILE A 42 8.18 3.33 -16.16
CA ILE A 42 8.16 2.03 -16.84
C ILE A 42 9.49 1.32 -16.64
N GLU A 43 10.61 2.01 -16.83
CA GLU A 43 11.96 1.47 -16.71
C GLU A 43 12.31 1.06 -15.27
N TYR A 44 11.83 1.79 -14.25
CA TYR A 44 11.98 1.44 -12.83
C TYR A 44 11.47 0.03 -12.52
N SER A 45 10.48 -0.46 -13.27
CA SER A 45 9.89 -1.78 -13.10
C SER A 45 10.20 -2.75 -14.24
N ALA A 46 11.08 -2.37 -15.16
CA ALA A 46 11.42 -3.17 -16.35
C ALA A 46 11.99 -4.55 -16.00
N HIS A 47 12.82 -4.63 -14.96
CA HIS A 47 13.42 -5.88 -14.49
C HIS A 47 12.40 -6.84 -13.86
N ILE A 48 11.23 -6.34 -13.43
CA ILE A 48 10.12 -7.11 -12.86
C ILE A 48 9.28 -7.75 -13.99
N PHE A 49 9.16 -7.06 -15.13
CA PHE A 49 8.16 -7.35 -16.16
C PHE A 49 8.72 -7.96 -17.45
N GLY A 50 10.05 -7.96 -17.60
CA GLY A 50 10.73 -8.31 -18.85
C GLY A 50 10.59 -9.76 -19.32
N LEU A 51 9.87 -10.63 -18.61
CA LEU A 51 9.90 -12.08 -18.84
C LEU A 51 8.57 -12.70 -19.29
N LYS A 52 7.46 -11.96 -19.38
CA LYS A 52 6.19 -12.49 -19.92
C LYS A 52 5.49 -11.51 -20.87
N HIS A 53 5.24 -11.97 -22.10
CA HIS A 53 4.29 -11.32 -23.01
C HIS A 53 2.88 -11.40 -22.42
N SER A 54 2.41 -10.31 -21.80
CA SER A 54 1.07 -10.20 -21.23
C SER A 54 0.22 -9.16 -21.96
N SER A 55 -1.10 -9.26 -21.84
CA SER A 55 -2.07 -8.26 -22.33
C SER A 55 -1.79 -6.86 -21.76
N LEU A 56 -1.31 -6.79 -20.51
CA LEU A 56 -0.91 -5.55 -19.85
C LEU A 56 0.36 -4.95 -20.47
N SER A 57 1.34 -5.76 -20.86
CA SER A 57 2.55 -5.30 -21.56
C SER A 57 2.20 -4.71 -22.92
N ARG A 58 1.27 -5.35 -23.66
CA ARG A 58 0.72 -4.80 -24.91
C ARG A 58 0.01 -3.46 -24.68
N SER A 59 -0.80 -3.37 -23.62
CA SER A 59 -1.49 -2.12 -23.26
C SER A 59 -0.51 -1.00 -22.91
N LEU A 60 0.59 -1.31 -22.23
CA LEU A 60 1.63 -0.34 -21.91
C LEU A 60 2.41 0.11 -23.15
N GLN A 61 2.69 -0.81 -24.08
CA GLN A 61 3.27 -0.47 -25.39
C GLN A 61 2.34 0.48 -26.17
N VAL A 62 1.02 0.26 -26.13
CA VAL A 62 0.06 1.18 -26.77
C VAL A 62 0.15 2.59 -26.17
N VAL A 63 0.25 2.71 -24.84
CA VAL A 63 0.42 4.01 -24.17
C VAL A 63 1.73 4.68 -24.57
N GLN A 64 2.85 3.95 -24.66
CA GLN A 64 4.12 4.48 -25.17
C GLN A 64 3.97 4.98 -26.61
N ASN A 65 3.34 4.20 -27.49
CA ASN A 65 3.18 4.56 -28.89
C ASN A 65 2.34 5.84 -29.05
N GLN A 66 1.30 5.97 -28.23
CA GLN A 66 0.48 7.18 -28.20
C GLN A 66 1.26 8.39 -27.69
N ALA A 67 2.12 8.21 -26.68
CA ALA A 67 2.98 9.28 -26.19
C ALA A 67 3.95 9.78 -27.26
N LEU A 68 4.64 8.86 -27.95
CA LEU A 68 5.60 9.20 -29.00
C LEU A 68 4.93 9.95 -30.16
N ARG A 69 3.73 9.53 -30.57
CA ARG A 69 2.93 10.25 -31.57
C ARG A 69 2.58 11.66 -31.13
N LEU A 70 2.14 11.84 -29.89
CA LEU A 70 1.80 13.16 -29.36
C LEU A 70 3.02 14.09 -29.27
N CYS A 71 4.17 13.58 -28.83
CA CYS A 71 5.39 14.38 -28.67
C CYS A 71 5.90 14.95 -30.00
N TYR A 72 5.89 14.15 -31.07
CA TYR A 72 6.41 14.57 -32.38
C TYR A 72 5.31 15.01 -33.37
N GLY A 73 4.05 14.92 -32.97
CA GLY A 73 2.92 15.33 -33.80
C GLY A 73 2.60 14.39 -34.97
N TYR A 74 3.03 13.12 -34.91
CA TYR A 74 2.72 12.15 -35.97
C TYR A 74 1.22 11.86 -36.07
N HIS A 75 0.75 11.72 -37.30
CA HIS A 75 -0.60 11.26 -37.57
C HIS A 75 -0.79 9.81 -37.11
N ILE A 76 -2.02 9.43 -36.74
CA ILE A 76 -2.36 8.06 -36.29
C ILE A 76 -2.01 7.00 -37.35
N SER A 77 -2.10 7.35 -38.64
CA SER A 77 -1.76 6.45 -39.75
C SER A 77 -0.26 6.20 -39.92
N THR A 78 0.62 6.99 -39.29
CA THR A 78 2.07 6.84 -39.45
C THR A 78 2.50 5.44 -38.97
N PRO A 79 3.20 4.63 -39.79
CA PRO A 79 3.69 3.32 -39.39
C PRO A 79 4.58 3.35 -38.15
N LEU A 80 4.42 2.37 -37.25
CA LEU A 80 5.16 2.33 -35.97
C LEU A 80 6.67 2.13 -36.16
N ASN A 81 7.09 1.40 -37.18
CA ASN A 81 8.50 1.18 -37.50
C ASN A 81 9.23 2.51 -37.80
N ILE A 82 8.57 3.46 -38.47
CA ILE A 82 9.13 4.79 -38.75
C ILE A 82 9.30 5.57 -37.44
N ILE A 83 8.27 5.59 -36.58
CA ILE A 83 8.31 6.26 -35.28
C ILE A 83 9.46 5.73 -34.41
N TYR A 84 9.66 4.42 -34.40
CA TYR A 84 10.73 3.82 -33.61
C TYR A 84 12.13 4.04 -34.19
N ALA A 85 12.25 4.13 -35.52
CA ALA A 85 13.51 4.44 -36.19
C ALA A 85 13.95 5.89 -35.90
N GLU A 86 13.01 6.82 -35.83
CA GLU A 86 13.30 8.25 -35.65
C GLU A 86 13.46 8.66 -34.18
N ILE A 87 12.70 8.05 -33.26
CA ILE A 87 12.67 8.49 -31.85
C ILE A 87 13.26 7.47 -30.87
N GLU A 88 12.69 6.27 -30.81
CA GLU A 88 12.96 5.35 -29.70
C GLU A 88 12.59 3.89 -29.96
N LEU A 89 13.32 2.96 -29.33
CA LEU A 89 13.05 1.53 -29.37
C LEU A 89 11.66 1.17 -28.79
N THR A 90 11.08 0.07 -29.28
CA THR A 90 9.93 -0.57 -28.62
C THR A 90 10.26 -0.91 -27.17
N LEU A 91 9.22 -0.99 -26.32
CA LEU A 91 9.40 -1.25 -24.90
C LEU A 91 10.07 -2.61 -24.65
N SER A 92 9.69 -3.63 -25.41
CA SER A 92 10.30 -4.96 -25.31
C SER A 92 11.81 -4.93 -25.59
N HIS A 93 12.22 -4.32 -26.70
CA HIS A 93 13.64 -4.19 -27.04
C HIS A 93 14.39 -3.30 -26.04
N ARG A 94 13.74 -2.25 -25.55
CA ARG A 94 14.31 -1.34 -24.56
C ARG A 94 14.55 -2.01 -23.21
N ILE A 95 13.57 -2.78 -22.72
CA ILE A 95 13.71 -3.60 -21.50
C ILE A 95 14.82 -4.63 -21.70
N ARG A 96 14.84 -5.34 -22.84
CA ARG A 96 15.91 -6.30 -23.15
C ARG A 96 17.28 -5.63 -23.14
N LEU A 97 17.42 -4.46 -23.76
CA LEU A 97 18.67 -3.69 -23.76
C LEU A 97 19.10 -3.28 -22.35
N LEU A 98 18.17 -2.77 -21.52
CA LEU A 98 18.47 -2.38 -20.13
C LEU A 98 18.91 -3.58 -19.29
N THR A 99 18.18 -4.69 -19.42
CA THR A 99 18.50 -5.96 -18.77
C THR A 99 19.87 -6.47 -19.23
N SER A 100 20.14 -6.54 -20.54
CA SER A 100 21.44 -6.95 -21.07
C SER A 100 22.57 -6.03 -20.64
N ARG A 101 22.38 -4.70 -20.63
CA ARG A 101 23.40 -3.75 -20.14
C ARG A 101 23.68 -3.94 -18.66
N TYR A 102 22.65 -4.17 -17.86
CA TYR A 102 22.78 -4.48 -16.44
C TYR A 102 23.55 -5.79 -16.24
N PHE A 103 23.19 -6.84 -16.96
CA PHE A 103 23.90 -8.13 -16.94
C PHE A 103 25.36 -7.99 -17.37
N LEU A 104 25.63 -7.37 -18.53
CA LEU A 104 26.99 -7.17 -19.03
C LEU A 104 27.83 -6.33 -18.07
N LYS A 105 27.25 -5.26 -17.49
CA LYS A 105 27.92 -4.43 -16.48
C LYS A 105 28.30 -5.28 -15.28
N ILE A 106 27.38 -6.10 -14.78
CA ILE A 106 27.61 -6.99 -13.65
C ILE A 106 28.65 -8.06 -14.00
N SER A 107 28.51 -8.73 -15.15
CA SER A 107 29.43 -9.76 -15.66
C SER A 107 30.83 -9.25 -15.95
N SER A 108 30.99 -7.98 -16.30
CA SER A 108 32.29 -7.36 -16.53
C SER A 108 33.08 -7.10 -15.24
N VAL A 109 32.42 -7.16 -14.08
CA VAL A 109 33.07 -7.04 -12.78
C VAL A 109 33.49 -8.44 -12.32
N ASN A 110 34.80 -8.70 -12.34
CA ASN A 110 35.37 -9.95 -11.86
C ASN A 110 34.94 -10.22 -10.41
N GLY A 111 34.32 -11.37 -10.17
CA GLY A 111 33.91 -11.81 -8.82
C GLY A 111 32.62 -11.17 -8.29
N HIS A 112 31.79 -10.53 -9.13
CA HIS A 112 30.56 -9.90 -8.67
C HIS A 112 29.54 -10.93 -8.11
N ILE A 113 29.22 -10.83 -6.81
CA ILE A 113 28.39 -11.79 -6.06
C ILE A 113 27.00 -12.05 -6.69
N VAL A 114 26.44 -11.03 -7.35
CA VAL A 114 25.14 -11.11 -8.00
C VAL A 114 25.18 -11.98 -9.27
N ILE A 115 26.36 -12.17 -9.90
CA ILE A 115 26.52 -13.07 -11.06
C ILE A 115 26.13 -14.50 -10.68
N ASN A 116 26.71 -15.03 -9.59
CA ASN A 116 26.46 -16.40 -9.15
C ASN A 116 25.00 -16.61 -8.74
N LYS A 117 24.38 -15.63 -8.07
CA LYS A 117 22.95 -15.69 -7.74
C LYS A 117 22.06 -15.53 -8.97
N LEU A 118 22.42 -14.67 -9.93
CA LEU A 118 21.66 -14.48 -11.17
C LEU A 118 21.73 -15.72 -12.06
N PHE A 119 22.90 -16.34 -12.20
CA PHE A 119 23.03 -17.63 -12.90
C PHE A 119 22.24 -18.72 -12.18
N LEU A 120 22.32 -18.83 -10.84
CA LEU A 120 21.49 -19.75 -10.07
C LEU A 120 19.97 -19.47 -10.25
N PHE A 121 19.56 -18.20 -10.33
CA PHE A 121 18.18 -17.80 -10.61
C PHE A 121 17.76 -18.18 -12.03
N CYS A 122 18.63 -17.99 -13.02
CA CYS A 122 18.40 -18.44 -14.40
C CYS A 122 18.29 -19.97 -14.46
N ASP A 123 19.17 -20.69 -13.78
CA ASP A 123 19.18 -22.15 -13.70
C ASP A 123 17.97 -22.70 -12.94
N THR A 124 17.48 -22.02 -11.91
CA THR A 124 16.25 -22.42 -11.19
C THR A 124 14.96 -22.09 -11.93
N VAL A 125 14.96 -21.03 -12.76
CA VAL A 125 13.84 -20.73 -13.67
C VAL A 125 13.80 -21.72 -14.84
N ILE A 126 14.95 -22.20 -15.30
CA ILE A 126 15.07 -23.21 -16.36
C ILE A 126 14.85 -24.64 -15.80
N GLY A 127 15.29 -24.89 -14.57
CA GLY A 127 15.28 -26.19 -13.91
C GLY A 127 14.24 -26.29 -12.79
N SER A 128 12.96 -26.03 -13.08
CA SER A 128 11.89 -26.15 -12.10
C SER A 128 11.67 -27.60 -11.63
N HIS A 129 12.52 -28.08 -10.72
CA HIS A 129 12.19 -29.19 -9.83
C HIS A 129 11.47 -28.65 -8.60
N LYS A 130 10.22 -29.08 -8.45
CA LYS A 130 9.36 -28.86 -7.28
C LYS A 130 10.09 -29.30 -6.00
N THR A 131 10.54 -28.35 -5.19
CA THR A 131 10.83 -28.62 -3.78
C THR A 131 9.53 -28.57 -2.96
N ARG A 132 9.42 -29.43 -1.94
CA ARG A 132 8.23 -29.69 -1.12
C ARG A 132 7.79 -28.53 -0.21
N ALA A 133 8.48 -27.39 -0.23
CA ALA A 133 8.03 -26.18 0.45
C ALA A 133 7.11 -25.41 -0.50
N GLY A 134 5.87 -25.15 -0.10
CA GLY A 134 4.85 -24.52 -0.93
C GLY A 134 5.38 -23.27 -1.64
N ILE A 135 4.89 -23.05 -2.87
CA ILE A 135 5.28 -21.92 -3.72
C ILE A 135 4.93 -20.62 -3.00
N ILE A 136 5.94 -19.80 -2.68
CA ILE A 136 5.74 -18.46 -2.12
C ILE A 136 5.64 -17.47 -3.28
N TYR A 137 4.45 -16.89 -3.48
CA TYR A 137 4.26 -15.79 -4.42
C TYR A 137 4.67 -14.48 -3.75
N ALA A 138 5.81 -13.93 -4.16
CA ALA A 138 6.31 -12.64 -3.67
C ALA A 138 6.93 -11.82 -4.81
N THR A 139 6.92 -10.50 -4.64
CA THR A 139 7.55 -9.57 -5.57
C THR A 139 8.91 -9.17 -5.01
N LEU A 140 9.99 -9.48 -5.74
CA LEU A 140 11.32 -8.95 -5.43
C LEU A 140 11.44 -7.54 -6.04
N THR A 141 11.66 -6.57 -5.17
CA THR A 141 12.03 -5.20 -5.53
C THR A 141 13.47 -4.96 -5.11
N MET A 142 14.26 -4.36 -6.00
CA MET A 142 15.66 -4.04 -5.75
C MET A 142 15.87 -2.55 -5.98
N ASP A 143 16.62 -1.91 -5.08
CA ASP A 143 17.03 -0.53 -5.24
C ASP A 143 18.44 -0.32 -4.69
N GLU A 144 19.11 0.73 -5.12
CA GLU A 144 20.45 1.12 -4.65
C GLU A 144 20.37 2.48 -3.99
N MET A 145 20.81 2.55 -2.73
CA MET A 145 20.85 3.79 -1.96
C MET A 145 22.29 4.23 -1.76
N ALA A 146 22.63 5.45 -2.18
CA ALA A 146 23.93 6.04 -1.85
C ALA A 146 24.07 6.21 -0.33
N ILE A 147 25.21 5.82 0.23
CA ILE A 147 25.53 5.93 1.65
C ILE A 147 26.81 6.73 1.85
N ARG A 148 26.91 7.41 2.99
CA ARG A 148 28.10 8.15 3.35
C ARG A 148 29.23 7.15 3.62
N GLN A 149 30.35 7.34 2.94
CA GLN A 149 31.57 6.57 3.18
C GLN A 149 32.09 6.86 4.58
N GLN A 150 31.96 5.90 5.49
CA GLN A 150 32.41 6.03 6.87
C GLN A 150 32.67 4.64 7.47
N ILE A 151 33.74 4.52 8.24
CA ILE A 151 34.02 3.34 9.06
C ILE A 151 33.54 3.59 10.49
N GLN A 152 32.88 2.61 11.08
CA GLN A 152 32.51 2.62 12.50
C GLN A 152 32.87 1.29 13.14
N TRP A 153 33.29 1.33 14.40
CA TRP A 153 33.47 0.11 15.19
C TRP A 153 32.09 -0.40 15.64
N SER A 154 31.71 -1.61 15.20
CA SER A 154 30.50 -2.28 15.69
C SER A 154 30.83 -3.08 16.94
N TYR A 155 30.32 -2.65 18.10
CA TYR A 155 30.46 -3.39 19.36
C TYR A 155 29.73 -4.74 19.35
N VAL A 156 28.66 -4.85 18.54
CA VAL A 156 27.88 -6.09 18.40
C VAL A 156 28.65 -7.12 17.57
N GLU A 157 29.19 -6.70 16.42
CA GLU A 157 29.93 -7.59 15.52
C GLU A 157 31.42 -7.71 15.87
N LYS A 158 31.89 -6.92 16.84
CA LYS A 158 33.30 -6.80 17.26
C LYS A 158 34.27 -6.58 16.08
N ARG A 159 33.84 -5.80 15.09
CA ARG A 159 34.62 -5.49 13.88
C ARG A 159 34.31 -4.08 13.39
N PHE A 160 35.22 -3.53 12.57
CA PHE A 160 34.94 -2.32 11.80
C PHE A 160 33.93 -2.62 10.69
N VAL A 161 32.84 -1.86 10.65
CA VAL A 161 31.79 -1.88 9.61
C VAL A 161 31.87 -0.61 8.76
N GLY A 162 31.35 -0.66 7.53
CA GLY A 162 31.42 0.46 6.58
C GLY A 162 32.31 0.21 5.35
N TYR A 163 32.89 -0.98 5.25
CA TYR A 163 33.52 -1.49 4.05
C TYR A 163 32.50 -2.14 3.11
N VAL A 164 32.85 -2.29 1.83
CA VAL A 164 32.02 -3.03 0.88
C VAL A 164 31.88 -4.48 1.37
N ASP A 165 30.67 -4.82 1.82
CA ASP A 165 30.33 -6.16 2.28
C ASP A 165 29.77 -6.97 1.11
N HIS A 166 30.52 -7.98 0.68
CA HIS A 166 30.13 -8.89 -0.40
C HIS A 166 29.27 -10.09 0.09
N GLY A 167 28.92 -10.15 1.39
CA GLY A 167 28.10 -11.23 1.96
C GLY A 167 28.86 -12.54 2.20
N LEU A 168 30.19 -12.51 2.19
CA LEU A 168 31.07 -13.60 2.57
C LEU A 168 31.73 -13.26 3.91
N VAL A 169 31.94 -14.26 4.78
CA VAL A 169 32.71 -14.08 6.02
C VAL A 169 34.17 -13.88 5.63
N ILE A 170 34.57 -12.64 5.38
CA ILE A 170 35.96 -12.27 5.11
C ILE A 170 36.63 -12.01 6.47
N SER A 171 37.70 -12.75 6.74
CA SER A 171 38.39 -12.80 8.03
C SER A 171 39.32 -11.61 8.31
N ASP A 172 39.63 -10.76 7.32
CA ASP A 172 40.47 -9.58 7.54
C ASP A 172 40.08 -8.40 6.61
N PRO A 173 39.68 -7.22 7.14
CA PRO A 173 39.18 -6.11 6.35
C PRO A 173 40.26 -5.18 5.76
N LYS A 174 41.54 -5.54 5.83
CA LYS A 174 42.67 -4.62 5.59
C LYS A 174 42.76 -4.02 4.18
N ASP A 175 42.09 -4.60 3.19
CA ASP A 175 42.14 -4.14 1.79
C ASP A 175 40.76 -3.88 1.17
N LEU A 176 39.69 -3.81 1.96
CA LEU A 176 38.36 -3.58 1.42
C LEU A 176 38.09 -2.08 1.20
N PRO A 177 37.54 -1.68 0.04
CA PRO A 177 37.14 -0.30 -0.19
C PRO A 177 35.96 0.09 0.71
N LEU A 178 35.83 1.38 0.98
CA LEU A 178 34.70 1.95 1.71
C LEU A 178 33.40 1.74 0.93
N ALA A 179 32.34 1.34 1.64
CA ALA A 179 31.02 1.24 1.04
C ALA A 179 30.49 2.64 0.71
N LYS A 180 30.05 2.81 -0.54
CA LYS A 180 29.47 4.06 -1.07
C LYS A 180 27.98 3.95 -1.38
N GLU A 181 27.49 2.73 -1.54
CA GLU A 181 26.14 2.40 -1.97
C GLU A 181 25.68 1.16 -1.19
N ALA A 182 24.39 1.08 -0.89
CA ALA A 182 23.73 -0.05 -0.25
C ALA A 182 22.67 -0.61 -1.21
N SER A 183 22.82 -1.87 -1.62
CA SER A 183 21.81 -2.58 -2.40
C SER A 183 20.72 -3.13 -1.49
N VAL A 184 19.50 -2.62 -1.65
CA VAL A 184 18.33 -3.02 -0.87
C VAL A 184 17.51 -4.01 -1.69
N PHE A 185 17.30 -5.20 -1.13
CA PHE A 185 16.40 -6.22 -1.68
C PHE A 185 15.17 -6.31 -0.80
N LEU A 186 14.03 -5.87 -1.30
CA LEU A 186 12.75 -5.95 -0.61
C LEU A 186 11.87 -7.01 -1.28
N ILE A 187 11.58 -8.08 -0.54
CA ILE A 187 10.62 -9.11 -0.94
C ILE A 187 9.26 -8.71 -0.35
N THR A 188 8.33 -8.28 -1.20
CA THR A 188 6.97 -7.93 -0.79
C THR A 188 6.00 -9.06 -1.09
N SER A 189 5.28 -9.52 -0.07
CA SER A 189 4.23 -10.52 -0.18
C SER A 189 2.93 -9.98 0.42
N ASN A 190 1.82 -10.70 0.19
CA ASN A 190 0.58 -10.38 0.88
C ASN A 190 0.81 -10.48 2.41
N LYS A 191 0.17 -9.59 3.18
CA LYS A 191 0.30 -9.52 4.64
C LYS A 191 -0.28 -10.76 5.34
N LEU A 192 -1.00 -11.61 4.61
CA LEU A 192 -1.58 -12.85 5.11
C LEU A 192 -0.49 -13.85 5.48
N ASN A 193 -0.66 -14.47 6.64
CA ASN A 193 0.23 -15.49 7.19
C ASN A 193 -0.58 -16.50 8.01
N ASN A 194 0.07 -17.51 8.56
CA ASN A 194 -0.59 -18.55 9.36
C ASN A 194 -1.40 -18.02 10.55
N LYS A 195 -1.10 -16.83 11.09
CA LYS A 195 -1.90 -16.22 12.16
C LYS A 195 -3.30 -15.79 11.69
N HIS A 196 -3.43 -15.42 10.41
CA HIS A 196 -4.71 -15.09 9.79
C HIS A 196 -5.59 -16.34 9.63
N LEU A 197 -4.99 -17.48 9.28
CA LEU A 197 -5.70 -18.77 9.19
C LEU A 197 -6.10 -19.29 10.58
N GLN A 198 -5.20 -19.16 11.56
CA GLN A 198 -5.45 -19.53 12.96
C GLN A 198 -6.21 -18.42 13.72
N TRP A 199 -7.25 -17.85 13.09
CA TRP A 199 -8.00 -16.71 13.62
C TRP A 199 -8.61 -16.98 15.01
N ARG A 200 -8.97 -18.23 15.31
CA ARG A 200 -9.54 -18.62 16.63
C ARG A 200 -8.60 -18.29 17.79
N LYS A 201 -7.28 -18.41 17.59
CA LYS A 201 -6.26 -18.07 18.58
C LYS A 201 -6.01 -16.57 18.69
N ASN A 202 -6.47 -15.78 17.72
CA ASN A 202 -6.21 -14.34 17.61
C ASN A 202 -7.52 -13.53 17.45
N LYS A 203 -8.63 -14.01 18.02
CA LYS A 203 -9.98 -13.46 17.77
C LYS A 203 -10.13 -11.97 18.12
N MET A 204 -9.35 -11.48 19.08
CA MET A 204 -9.36 -10.08 19.53
C MET A 204 -8.45 -9.16 18.69
N ASN A 205 -7.69 -9.72 17.75
CA ASN A 205 -6.73 -8.95 16.97
C ASN A 205 -7.39 -8.37 15.71
N VAL A 206 -7.95 -7.18 15.85
CA VAL A 206 -8.64 -6.45 14.76
C VAL A 206 -7.73 -6.24 13.54
N LYS A 207 -6.41 -6.09 13.75
CA LYS A 207 -5.44 -5.92 12.67
C LYS A 207 -5.43 -7.11 11.71
N LEU A 208 -5.52 -8.35 12.22
CA LEU A 208 -5.56 -9.54 11.37
C LEU A 208 -6.85 -9.57 10.54
N ALA A 209 -8.00 -9.24 11.13
CA ALA A 209 -9.27 -9.18 10.42
C ALA A 209 -9.24 -8.11 9.30
N ALA A 210 -8.75 -6.91 9.62
CA ALA A 210 -8.61 -5.82 8.66
C ALA A 210 -7.63 -6.14 7.53
N GLN A 211 -6.55 -6.89 7.82
CA GLN A 211 -5.61 -7.37 6.80
C GLN A 211 -6.24 -8.43 5.89
N THR A 212 -7.00 -9.40 6.45
CA THR A 212 -7.73 -10.41 5.68
C THR A 212 -8.69 -9.78 4.67
N LEU A 213 -9.46 -8.78 5.10
CA LEU A 213 -10.47 -8.13 4.26
C LEU A 213 -9.96 -6.82 3.63
N SER A 214 -8.68 -6.76 3.30
CA SER A 214 -8.05 -5.55 2.74
C SER A 214 -8.14 -5.45 1.22
N GLU A 215 -7.96 -4.23 0.70
CA GLU A 215 -7.83 -3.98 -0.75
C GLU A 215 -6.70 -4.81 -1.38
N SER A 216 -5.56 -4.94 -0.70
CA SER A 216 -4.43 -5.74 -1.22
C SER A 216 -4.78 -7.22 -1.38
N CYS A 217 -5.61 -7.77 -0.51
CA CYS A 217 -6.09 -9.15 -0.64
C CYS A 217 -7.05 -9.29 -1.82
N ALA A 218 -7.96 -8.32 -1.99
CA ALA A 218 -8.89 -8.31 -3.13
C ALA A 218 -8.15 -8.23 -4.46
N VAL A 219 -7.15 -7.34 -4.59
CA VAL A 219 -6.32 -7.20 -5.78
C VAL A 219 -5.50 -8.47 -6.06
N ALA A 220 -4.98 -9.13 -5.02
CA ALA A 220 -4.27 -10.40 -5.20
C ALA A 220 -5.19 -11.51 -5.72
N LEU A 221 -6.42 -11.61 -5.20
CA LEU A 221 -7.42 -12.56 -5.69
C LEU A 221 -7.83 -12.26 -7.13
N GLU A 222 -8.01 -10.99 -7.48
CA GLU A 222 -8.34 -10.54 -8.83
C GLU A 222 -7.23 -10.92 -9.82
N GLN A 223 -5.97 -10.69 -9.46
CA GLN A 223 -4.82 -11.10 -10.27
C GLN A 223 -4.76 -12.62 -10.46
N LEU A 224 -4.98 -13.41 -9.40
CA LEU A 224 -4.97 -14.88 -9.49
C LEU A 224 -6.12 -15.42 -10.35
N GLN A 225 -7.26 -14.75 -10.35
CA GLN A 225 -8.38 -15.05 -11.23
C GLN A 225 -8.04 -14.73 -12.70
N ASP A 226 -7.46 -13.55 -12.95
CA ASP A 226 -7.02 -13.13 -14.30
C ASP A 226 -5.94 -14.06 -14.87
N ASP A 227 -5.02 -14.53 -14.00
CA ASP A 227 -3.99 -15.51 -14.35
C ASP A 227 -4.54 -16.95 -14.50
N LYS A 228 -5.86 -17.13 -14.30
CA LYS A 228 -6.58 -18.42 -14.39
C LYS A 228 -5.98 -19.51 -13.49
N HIS A 229 -5.53 -19.14 -12.30
CA HIS A 229 -5.04 -20.12 -11.33
C HIS A 229 -6.18 -21.09 -10.96
N PRO A 230 -5.96 -22.43 -10.98
CA PRO A 230 -7.04 -23.42 -10.85
C PRO A 230 -7.88 -23.24 -9.57
N ASP A 231 -7.23 -22.94 -8.45
CA ASP A 231 -7.90 -22.75 -7.15
C ASP A 231 -8.70 -21.45 -7.02
N PHE A 232 -8.53 -20.49 -7.93
CA PHE A 232 -9.08 -19.12 -7.80
C PHE A 232 -10.02 -18.69 -8.93
N LEU A 233 -10.45 -19.61 -9.81
CA LEU A 233 -11.32 -19.28 -10.95
C LEU A 233 -12.66 -18.63 -10.53
N ASN A 234 -13.22 -19.01 -9.38
CA ASN A 234 -14.53 -18.57 -8.91
C ASN A 234 -14.48 -17.64 -7.67
N CYS A 235 -13.43 -16.81 -7.54
CA CYS A 235 -13.26 -15.94 -6.38
C CYS A 235 -13.89 -14.54 -6.51
N ALA A 236 -14.57 -14.22 -7.62
CA ALA A 236 -15.17 -12.91 -7.89
C ALA A 236 -16.09 -12.40 -6.76
N ALA A 237 -16.93 -13.28 -6.19
CA ALA A 237 -17.80 -12.92 -5.07
C ALA A 237 -17.00 -12.55 -3.81
N THR A 238 -15.90 -13.26 -3.55
CA THR A 238 -14.98 -12.99 -2.44
C THR A 238 -14.24 -11.67 -2.64
N ILE A 239 -13.78 -11.38 -3.87
CA ILE A 239 -13.17 -10.09 -4.22
C ILE A 239 -14.14 -8.95 -3.90
N LYS A 240 -15.40 -9.06 -4.37
CA LYS A 240 -16.43 -8.04 -4.10
C LYS A 240 -16.68 -7.88 -2.60
N PHE A 241 -16.77 -8.98 -1.86
CA PHE A 241 -16.96 -8.96 -0.41
C PHE A 241 -15.80 -8.24 0.31
N CYS A 242 -14.54 -8.58 -0.03
CA CYS A 242 -13.36 -7.93 0.53
C CYS A 242 -13.34 -6.43 0.24
N LYS A 243 -13.59 -6.01 -1.01
CA LYS A 243 -13.65 -4.58 -1.39
C LYS A 243 -14.75 -3.84 -0.61
N MET A 244 -15.93 -4.44 -0.47
CA MET A 244 -17.04 -3.84 0.27
C MET A 244 -16.70 -3.63 1.75
N CYS A 245 -16.21 -4.68 2.43
CA CYS A 245 -15.79 -4.59 3.83
C CYS A 245 -14.64 -3.57 4.02
N ASN A 246 -13.62 -3.58 3.15
CA ASN A 246 -12.51 -2.64 3.20
C ASN A 246 -12.99 -1.18 3.10
N ASN A 247 -13.85 -0.89 2.12
CA ASN A 247 -14.29 0.47 1.86
C ASN A 247 -15.22 1.00 2.95
N VAL A 248 -16.16 0.18 3.44
CA VAL A 248 -16.99 0.54 4.60
C VAL A 248 -16.12 0.77 5.83
N PHE A 249 -15.17 -0.13 6.11
CA PHE A 249 -14.25 0.04 7.24
C PHE A 249 -13.43 1.32 7.12
N ASN A 250 -12.96 1.67 5.93
CA ASN A 250 -12.21 2.91 5.70
C ASN A 250 -13.07 4.16 5.96
N CYS A 251 -14.32 4.19 5.50
CA CYS A 251 -15.23 5.32 5.74
C CYS A 251 -15.56 5.48 7.23
N LEU A 252 -15.70 4.37 7.96
CA LEU A 252 -16.04 4.35 9.39
C LEU A 252 -14.81 4.47 10.31
N ASN A 253 -13.60 4.58 9.75
CA ASN A 253 -12.34 4.67 10.50
C ASN A 253 -11.41 5.73 9.87
N THR A 254 -11.97 6.86 9.46
CA THR A 254 -11.23 7.99 8.91
C THR A 254 -10.49 8.75 10.01
N ARG A 255 -9.18 8.95 9.83
CA ARG A 255 -8.27 9.51 10.86
C ARG A 255 -7.62 10.85 10.51
N SER A 256 -7.56 11.20 9.23
CA SER A 256 -6.76 12.35 8.76
C SER A 256 -7.44 13.06 7.60
N THR A 257 -7.26 14.37 7.54
CA THR A 257 -7.71 15.24 6.46
C THR A 257 -6.94 15.05 5.15
N PHE A 258 -5.70 14.56 5.22
CA PHE A 258 -4.85 14.31 4.06
C PHE A 258 -4.99 12.90 3.47
N ALA A 259 -5.91 12.10 4.02
CA ALA A 259 -6.16 10.76 3.53
C ALA A 259 -6.83 10.76 2.14
N ASN A 260 -6.71 9.64 1.42
CA ASN A 260 -7.22 9.51 0.06
C ASN A 260 -8.44 8.58 -0.02
N HIS A 261 -9.27 8.77 -1.05
CA HIS A 261 -10.44 7.94 -1.36
C HIS A 261 -11.42 7.81 -0.19
N PHE A 262 -11.90 6.58 0.11
CA PHE A 262 -12.81 6.27 1.21
C PHE A 262 -12.23 6.50 2.62
N LYS A 263 -10.96 6.90 2.74
CA LYS A 263 -10.36 7.33 4.00
C LYS A 263 -10.45 8.84 4.20
N LYS A 264 -11.01 9.60 3.25
CA LYS A 264 -11.20 11.05 3.39
C LYS A 264 -12.22 11.37 4.48
N PRO A 265 -12.08 12.52 5.17
CA PRO A 265 -13.09 13.00 6.10
C PRO A 265 -14.43 13.18 5.40
N LEU A 266 -15.52 12.93 6.12
CA LEU A 266 -16.85 13.20 5.61
C LEU A 266 -17.12 14.71 5.69
N ASN A 267 -17.15 15.37 4.54
CA ASN A 267 -17.44 16.79 4.40
C ASN A 267 -18.39 17.03 3.22
N LYS A 268 -18.81 18.29 3.00
CA LYS A 268 -19.76 18.65 1.92
C LYS A 268 -19.31 18.19 0.53
N SER A 269 -18.01 18.20 0.25
CA SER A 269 -17.46 17.77 -1.06
C SER A 269 -17.45 16.25 -1.26
N THR A 270 -17.33 15.48 -0.18
CA THR A 270 -17.22 14.01 -0.25
C THR A 270 -18.54 13.30 0.00
N ALA A 271 -19.52 13.98 0.60
CA ALA A 271 -20.76 13.39 1.10
C ALA A 271 -21.53 12.64 0.03
N ALA A 272 -21.71 13.23 -1.16
CA ALA A 272 -22.46 12.60 -2.26
C ALA A 272 -21.93 11.20 -2.60
N ASN A 273 -20.63 11.08 -2.88
CA ASN A 273 -19.99 9.82 -3.24
C ASN A 273 -20.01 8.80 -2.08
N ILE A 274 -19.84 9.26 -0.84
CA ILE A 274 -19.87 8.39 0.34
C ILE A 274 -21.28 7.86 0.60
N PHE A 275 -22.32 8.69 0.41
CA PHE A 275 -23.71 8.30 0.64
C PHE A 275 -24.27 7.39 -0.44
N GLU A 276 -23.86 7.59 -1.69
CA GLU A 276 -24.14 6.64 -2.77
C GLU A 276 -23.54 5.27 -2.42
N PHE A 277 -22.26 5.25 -2.02
CA PHE A 277 -21.59 4.02 -1.58
C PHE A 277 -22.26 3.39 -0.34
N PHE A 278 -22.68 4.19 0.65
CA PHE A 278 -23.41 3.66 1.81
C PHE A 278 -24.72 3.00 1.40
N THR A 279 -25.44 3.57 0.45
CA THR A 279 -26.68 2.99 -0.08
C THR A 279 -26.41 1.63 -0.72
N GLU A 280 -25.37 1.53 -1.55
CA GLU A 280 -24.93 0.26 -2.15
C GLU A 280 -24.51 -0.76 -1.06
N ALA A 281 -23.68 -0.35 -0.11
CA ALA A 281 -23.13 -1.21 0.92
C ALA A 281 -24.21 -1.73 1.89
N ILE A 282 -25.16 -0.88 2.29
CA ILE A 282 -26.31 -1.26 3.12
C ILE A 282 -27.16 -2.30 2.38
N HIS A 283 -27.47 -2.05 1.11
CA HIS A 283 -28.23 -2.99 0.29
C HIS A 283 -27.49 -4.32 0.14
N TYR A 284 -26.19 -4.28 -0.11
CA TYR A 284 -25.37 -5.47 -0.21
C TYR A 284 -25.36 -6.28 1.09
N PHE A 285 -25.00 -5.68 2.22
CA PHE A 285 -24.93 -6.38 3.51
C PHE A 285 -26.29 -6.90 3.99
N SER A 286 -27.38 -6.22 3.66
CA SER A 286 -28.73 -6.67 4.01
C SER A 286 -29.16 -7.93 3.24
N ASN A 287 -28.60 -8.16 2.05
CA ASN A 287 -28.98 -9.27 1.16
C ASN A 287 -28.02 -10.46 1.20
N ILE A 288 -26.92 -10.40 1.95
CA ILE A 288 -25.99 -11.55 2.10
C ILE A 288 -26.70 -12.69 2.83
N LYS A 289 -26.54 -13.91 2.32
CA LYS A 289 -26.95 -15.16 2.98
C LYS A 289 -25.72 -15.97 3.40
N LEU A 290 -25.80 -16.65 4.53
CA LEU A 290 -24.71 -17.54 5.02
C LEU A 290 -24.49 -18.76 4.14
N THR A 291 -25.58 -19.30 3.58
CA THR A 291 -25.59 -20.42 2.65
C THR A 291 -26.60 -20.12 1.54
N LYS A 292 -26.53 -20.83 0.40
CA LYS A 292 -27.40 -20.57 -0.76
C LYS A 292 -28.91 -20.50 -0.41
N HIS A 293 -29.35 -21.35 0.52
CA HIS A 293 -30.73 -21.43 1.00
C HIS A 293 -30.88 -21.01 2.48
N GLY A 294 -29.84 -20.43 3.06
CA GLY A 294 -29.82 -20.03 4.46
C GLY A 294 -30.51 -18.69 4.73
N PRO A 295 -30.70 -18.34 6.01
CA PRO A 295 -31.22 -17.05 6.39
C PRO A 295 -30.28 -15.91 5.97
N LEU A 296 -30.84 -14.71 5.83
CA LEU A 296 -30.07 -13.48 5.69
C LEU A 296 -29.12 -13.31 6.87
N ILE A 297 -27.94 -12.74 6.59
CA ILE A 297 -26.90 -12.57 7.60
C ILE A 297 -27.36 -11.69 8.77
N THR A 298 -28.24 -10.73 8.49
CA THR A 298 -28.87 -9.80 9.44
C THR A 298 -29.78 -10.48 10.46
N ILE A 299 -30.29 -11.67 10.17
CA ILE A 299 -31.16 -12.45 11.07
C ILE A 299 -30.41 -13.64 11.70
N SER A 300 -29.28 -14.00 11.12
CA SER A 300 -28.47 -15.14 11.54
C SER A 300 -27.70 -14.95 12.86
N LYS A 301 -27.01 -16.00 13.31
CA LYS A 301 -26.05 -15.92 14.44
C LYS A 301 -24.87 -14.97 14.18
N ALA A 302 -24.56 -14.66 12.91
CA ALA A 302 -23.47 -13.78 12.52
C ALA A 302 -23.91 -12.30 12.36
N LYS A 303 -25.14 -11.95 12.75
CA LYS A 303 -25.75 -10.65 12.49
C LYS A 303 -25.02 -9.45 13.09
N THR A 304 -24.40 -9.61 14.26
CA THR A 304 -23.94 -8.48 15.09
C THR A 304 -22.98 -7.55 14.35
N GLY A 305 -21.97 -8.08 13.67
CA GLY A 305 -21.00 -7.26 12.94
C GLY A 305 -21.61 -6.52 11.75
N PHE A 306 -22.51 -7.17 11.01
CA PHE A 306 -23.14 -6.58 9.83
C PHE A 306 -24.20 -5.55 10.19
N LEU A 307 -25.01 -5.81 11.22
CA LEU A 307 -25.92 -4.82 11.78
C LEU A 307 -25.16 -3.61 12.29
N GLY A 308 -24.00 -3.81 12.94
CA GLY A 308 -23.11 -2.74 13.35
C GLY A 308 -22.65 -1.87 12.17
N PHE A 309 -22.22 -2.47 11.06
CA PHE A 309 -21.87 -1.72 9.85
C PHE A 309 -23.04 -0.91 9.30
N ILE A 310 -24.22 -1.53 9.17
CA ILE A 310 -25.41 -0.88 8.62
C ILE A 310 -25.80 0.33 9.49
N LEU A 311 -25.91 0.12 10.81
CA LEU A 311 -26.27 1.18 11.75
C LEU A 311 -25.25 2.31 11.76
N ASN A 312 -23.95 1.99 11.75
CA ASN A 312 -22.90 3.02 11.73
C ASN A 312 -22.93 3.86 10.45
N MET A 313 -23.21 3.26 9.29
CA MET A 313 -23.36 4.02 8.04
C MET A 313 -24.56 4.96 8.08
N ILE A 314 -25.70 4.48 8.60
CA ILE A 314 -26.92 5.30 8.76
C ILE A 314 -26.65 6.46 9.74
N ASN A 315 -26.08 6.16 10.91
CA ASN A 315 -25.81 7.16 11.93
C ASN A 315 -24.80 8.20 11.45
N LEU A 316 -23.74 7.79 10.76
CA LEU A 316 -22.75 8.73 10.23
C LEU A 316 -23.35 9.66 9.16
N LYS A 317 -24.28 9.15 8.33
CA LYS A 317 -25.06 9.96 7.40
C LYS A 317 -25.94 10.98 8.13
N ASN A 318 -26.63 10.56 9.20
CA ASN A 318 -27.48 11.46 9.99
C ASN A 318 -26.64 12.56 10.68
N MET A 319 -25.51 12.19 11.29
CA MET A 319 -24.59 13.15 11.91
C MET A 319 -24.04 14.18 10.91
N PHE A 320 -23.83 13.79 9.65
CA PHE A 320 -23.43 14.76 8.63
C PHE A 320 -24.50 15.83 8.42
N TYR A 321 -25.77 15.45 8.27
CA TYR A 321 -26.84 16.43 8.09
C TYR A 321 -27.03 17.31 9.33
N GLU A 322 -26.88 16.74 10.52
CA GLU A 322 -27.06 17.48 11.77
C GLU A 322 -25.92 18.46 12.05
N TYR A 323 -24.67 18.08 11.78
CA TYR A 323 -23.50 18.87 12.19
C TYR A 323 -22.72 19.49 11.04
N VAL A 324 -22.60 18.83 9.89
CA VAL A 324 -21.79 19.36 8.77
C VAL A 324 -22.63 20.22 7.84
N GLU A 325 -23.86 19.80 7.54
CA GLU A 325 -24.74 20.54 6.64
C GLU A 325 -25.12 21.90 7.22
N THR A 326 -25.47 21.91 8.50
CA THR A 326 -25.74 23.07 9.36
C THR A 326 -24.52 23.96 9.64
N ASN A 327 -23.33 23.59 9.14
CA ASN A 327 -22.05 24.28 9.36
C ASN A 327 -21.57 24.32 10.82
N TYR A 328 -22.08 23.47 11.72
CA TYR A 328 -21.49 23.32 13.07
C TYR A 328 -20.07 22.74 13.00
N LEU A 329 -19.84 21.78 12.09
CA LEU A 329 -18.56 21.14 11.82
C LEU A 329 -18.19 21.30 10.34
N GLN A 330 -16.91 21.47 10.04
CA GLN A 330 -16.44 21.49 8.65
C GLN A 330 -16.38 20.08 8.03
N TYR A 331 -16.09 19.08 8.86
CA TYR A 331 -15.97 17.68 8.47
C TYR A 331 -16.08 16.76 9.70
N ILE A 332 -16.28 15.46 9.45
CA ILE A 332 -16.29 14.40 10.48
C ILE A 332 -15.11 13.44 10.23
N LEU A 333 -14.32 13.20 11.27
CA LEU A 333 -13.35 12.10 11.36
C LEU A 333 -13.99 10.95 12.13
N SER A 334 -14.54 9.98 11.40
CA SER A 334 -15.30 8.86 11.99
C SER A 334 -14.52 8.04 13.02
N TYR A 335 -13.18 8.01 12.95
CA TYR A 335 -12.36 7.37 13.98
C TYR A 335 -12.54 7.96 15.38
N LYS A 336 -12.83 9.27 15.48
CA LYS A 336 -13.05 9.97 16.77
C LYS A 336 -14.28 9.49 17.53
N LEU A 337 -15.18 8.81 16.82
CA LEU A 337 -16.39 8.21 17.37
C LEU A 337 -16.12 6.77 17.87
N SER A 338 -14.92 6.21 17.63
CA SER A 338 -14.59 4.85 18.04
C SER A 338 -14.24 4.75 19.52
N GLN A 339 -14.56 3.60 20.12
CA GLN A 339 -14.11 3.24 21.47
C GLN A 339 -12.60 2.96 21.56
N ASP A 340 -11.87 2.93 20.44
CA ASP A 340 -10.41 2.75 20.42
C ASP A 340 -9.68 3.68 21.40
N HIS A 341 -10.20 4.90 21.59
CA HIS A 341 -9.65 5.87 22.53
C HIS A 341 -9.67 5.35 23.98
N LEU A 342 -10.75 4.65 24.38
CA LEU A 342 -10.86 4.01 25.69
C LEU A 342 -9.95 2.78 25.79
N GLU A 343 -9.80 2.01 24.72
CA GLU A 343 -8.89 0.86 24.71
C GLU A 343 -7.42 1.28 24.84
N ILE A 344 -7.02 2.37 24.18
CA ILE A 344 -5.71 3.00 24.34
C ILE A 344 -5.51 3.42 25.79
N PHE A 345 -6.50 4.09 26.39
CA PHE A 345 -6.47 4.50 27.78
C PHE A 345 -6.25 3.30 28.74
N PHE A 346 -7.01 2.22 28.57
CA PHE A 346 -6.83 1.00 29.38
C PHE A 346 -5.47 0.35 29.16
N SER A 347 -4.93 0.39 27.95
CA SER A 347 -3.57 -0.08 27.69
C SER A 347 -2.52 0.73 28.47
N CYS A 348 -2.72 2.04 28.60
CA CYS A 348 -1.82 2.90 29.36
C CYS A 348 -1.88 2.56 30.85
N ILE A 349 -3.09 2.35 31.41
CA ILE A 349 -3.24 1.89 32.79
C ILE A 349 -2.50 0.57 33.04
N ARG A 350 -2.67 -0.43 32.17
CA ARG A 350 -1.95 -1.71 32.29
C ARG A 350 -0.44 -1.53 32.21
N SER A 351 0.04 -0.63 31.34
CA SER A 351 1.48 -0.36 31.21
C SER A 351 2.13 0.21 32.48
N ILE A 352 1.39 0.98 33.28
CA ILE A 352 1.87 1.50 34.57
C ILE A 352 2.11 0.37 35.59
N GLY A 353 1.34 -0.72 35.49
CA GLY A 353 1.47 -1.91 36.34
C GLY A 353 2.67 -2.81 36.00
N GLY A 354 3.45 -2.49 34.96
CA GLY A 354 4.58 -3.31 34.51
C GLY A 354 4.14 -4.70 34.09
N TYR A 355 4.59 -5.74 34.82
CA TYR A 355 4.19 -7.13 34.58
C TYR A 355 2.76 -7.45 35.06
N ASN A 356 2.13 -6.58 35.84
CA ASN A 356 0.76 -6.78 36.30
C ASN A 356 -0.26 -6.19 35.31
N ASN A 357 -0.74 -7.04 34.39
CA ASN A 357 -1.78 -6.67 33.41
C ASN A 357 -3.21 -6.56 33.99
N ASN A 358 -3.42 -7.00 35.23
CA ASN A 358 -4.73 -7.01 35.90
C ASN A 358 -4.63 -6.27 37.25
N PRO A 359 -4.62 -4.93 37.24
CA PRO A 359 -4.47 -4.14 38.45
C PRO A 359 -5.66 -4.32 39.41
N THR A 360 -5.40 -4.28 40.72
CA THR A 360 -6.45 -4.16 41.74
C THR A 360 -7.12 -2.78 41.64
N TYR A 361 -8.29 -2.62 42.27
CA TYR A 361 -8.99 -1.33 42.32
C TYR A 361 -8.10 -0.17 42.81
N VAL A 362 -7.29 -0.40 43.85
CA VAL A 362 -6.36 0.61 44.40
C VAL A 362 -5.29 0.96 43.37
N GLN A 363 -4.71 -0.04 42.71
CA GLN A 363 -3.69 0.17 41.68
C GLN A 363 -4.26 0.91 40.46
N PHE A 364 -5.48 0.56 40.04
CA PHE A 364 -6.21 1.26 38.99
C PHE A 364 -6.46 2.72 39.36
N SER A 365 -6.98 2.99 40.57
CA SER A 365 -7.28 4.35 41.05
C SER A 365 -6.02 5.22 41.07
N SER A 366 -4.90 4.67 41.56
CA SER A 366 -3.61 5.38 41.58
C SER A 366 -3.07 5.63 40.16
N ALA A 367 -3.15 4.65 39.26
CA ALA A 367 -2.74 4.81 37.87
C ALA A 367 -3.60 5.83 37.12
N TYR A 368 -4.92 5.81 37.37
CA TYR A 368 -5.89 6.77 36.84
C TYR A 368 -5.54 8.20 37.28
N LYS A 369 -5.35 8.43 38.59
CA LYS A 369 -4.93 9.73 39.13
C LYS A 369 -3.61 10.20 38.52
N ARG A 370 -2.63 9.30 38.37
CA ARG A 370 -1.34 9.61 37.76
C ARG A 370 -1.47 10.04 36.29
N LEU A 371 -2.33 9.36 35.51
CA LEU A 371 -2.58 9.72 34.11
C LEU A 371 -3.31 11.06 33.97
N LEU A 372 -4.17 11.44 34.92
CA LEU A 372 -4.79 12.77 34.94
C LEU A 372 -3.78 13.90 35.20
N HIS A 373 -2.73 13.63 35.99
CA HIS A 373 -1.72 14.63 36.31
C HIS A 373 -0.59 14.75 35.26
N HIS A 374 -0.29 13.69 34.50
CA HIS A 374 0.78 13.69 33.48
C HIS A 374 0.21 13.71 32.05
N ASN A 375 0.17 14.89 31.44
CA ASN A 375 -0.41 15.17 30.11
C ASN A 375 0.37 14.63 28.88
N GLU A 376 1.32 13.71 29.02
CA GLU A 376 2.06 13.16 27.88
C GLU A 376 2.14 11.63 27.93
N VAL A 377 1.07 10.99 27.45
CA VAL A 377 0.97 9.53 27.41
C VAL A 377 1.49 9.01 26.07
N LYS A 378 2.61 8.26 26.09
CA LYS A 378 3.09 7.45 24.96
C LYS A 378 2.70 5.98 25.18
N SER A 379 1.92 5.41 24.25
CA SER A 379 1.54 3.98 24.28
C SER A 379 2.73 3.06 23.96
N SER A 380 2.77 1.85 24.53
CA SER A 380 3.79 0.83 24.20
C SER A 380 3.65 0.29 22.77
N ALA A 381 4.77 -0.12 22.15
CA ALA A 381 4.80 -0.61 20.77
C ALA A 381 4.05 -1.94 20.55
N GLN A 382 3.76 -2.69 21.62
CA GLN A 382 2.98 -3.94 21.58
C GLN A 382 1.48 -3.76 21.84
N ALA A 383 0.98 -2.54 22.08
CA ALA A 383 -0.45 -2.29 22.25
C ALA A 383 -1.23 -2.58 20.95
N ASN A 384 -2.43 -3.14 21.07
CA ASN A 384 -3.30 -3.43 19.90
C ASN A 384 -3.65 -2.18 19.08
N CYS A 385 -3.60 -1.01 19.72
CA CYS A 385 -3.81 0.31 19.13
C CYS A 385 -2.58 1.19 19.42
N ILE A 386 -1.90 1.64 18.36
CA ILE A 386 -0.75 2.56 18.45
C ILE A 386 -1.30 3.98 18.56
N ALA A 387 -0.90 4.74 19.59
CA ALA A 387 -1.20 6.16 19.67
C ALA A 387 -0.38 6.93 18.62
N ILE A 388 -1.06 7.46 17.59
CA ILE A 388 -0.42 8.21 16.48
C ILE A 388 -0.69 9.72 16.59
N SER A 389 -1.58 10.14 17.48
CA SER A 389 -1.84 11.56 17.78
C SER A 389 -1.64 11.83 19.27
N ASN A 390 -0.99 12.93 19.62
CA ASN A 390 -1.03 13.48 20.97
C ASN A 390 -2.49 13.75 21.32
N ILE A 391 -3.08 12.90 22.17
CA ILE A 391 -4.43 13.12 22.68
C ILE A 391 -4.30 14.14 23.81
N SER A 392 -4.54 15.41 23.51
CA SER A 392 -4.79 16.40 24.56
C SER A 392 -6.18 16.15 25.13
N ILE A 393 -6.26 15.71 26.38
CA ILE A 393 -7.53 15.65 27.12
C ILE A 393 -8.05 17.10 27.22
N LEU A 394 -9.26 17.35 26.71
CA LEU A 394 -9.88 18.66 26.69
C LEU A 394 -10.08 19.17 28.13
N MET A 395 -9.35 20.22 28.50
CA MET A 395 -9.76 21.10 29.59
C MET A 395 -10.95 21.91 29.09
N MET A 396 -12.11 21.79 29.73
CA MET A 396 -13.25 22.67 29.45
C MET A 396 -12.88 24.11 29.83
N SER A 397 -12.53 24.95 28.85
CA SER A 397 -12.50 26.40 29.03
C SER A 397 -13.87 26.97 28.66
N SER A 398 -14.41 27.83 29.52
CA SER A 398 -15.74 28.47 29.42
C SER A 398 -15.90 29.49 28.27
N SER A 399 -14.95 29.59 27.34
CA SER A 399 -15.01 30.53 26.22
C SER A 399 -15.52 29.87 24.94
N SER A 400 -16.57 30.45 24.34
CA SER A 400 -17.18 30.05 23.07
C SER A 400 -16.19 30.19 21.90
N LYS A 401 -15.53 29.09 21.52
CA LYS A 401 -14.82 28.95 20.25
C LYS A 401 -15.60 28.00 19.33
N LYS A 402 -15.62 28.30 18.03
CA LYS A 402 -16.14 27.39 16.99
C LYS A 402 -15.46 26.02 17.15
N LEU A 403 -16.25 25.00 17.46
CA LEU A 403 -15.75 23.65 17.75
C LEU A 403 -15.43 22.90 16.46
N CYS A 404 -14.25 22.31 16.40
CA CYS A 404 -13.93 21.20 15.52
C CYS A 404 -13.88 19.94 16.39
N MET A 405 -14.29 18.77 15.88
CA MET A 405 -13.91 17.51 16.53
C MET A 405 -12.40 17.31 16.36
N THR A 406 -11.61 17.77 17.33
CA THR A 406 -10.15 17.59 17.36
C THR A 406 -9.72 16.20 17.75
#